data_AF-A0A6J4VGK0-F1
#
_entry.id   AF-A0A6J4VGK0-F1
#
_cell.length_a   1.000
_cell.length_b   1.000
_cell.length_c   1.000
_cell.angle_alpha   90.00
_cell.angle_beta   90.00
_cell.angle_gamma   90.00
#
_symmetry.space_group_name_H-M   'P 1'
#
loop_
_entity.id
_entity.type
_entity.pdbx_description
1 polymer ?
#
loop_
_entity_poly.entity_id
_entity_poly.type
_entity_poly.pdbx_seq_one_letter_code
_entity_poly.pdbx_strand_id
1 'polypeptide(L)'
;MVPGQRGQCERPGQGGGQATGKNPTDRGKPGSKHHLATDARGIPLAVGLTGANRPDETVFEPLVESIPPIKQPNGRRRRRPKKCHADKGYDVRRCRRYLRRRKIKVRIARKGVESKTRLGRYRWVVERTLAWLHANRRLAVRYERREDIHQALLDLGCALICLRFLDSS
;
A
#
# COMPACT_ATOMS: atom_id res chain seq x y z
N MET A 1 -1.03 11.82 47.07
CA MET A 1 -1.81 10.67 46.57
C MET A 1 -2.16 10.95 45.11
N VAL A 2 -1.44 10.36 44.16
CA VAL A 2 -1.64 10.58 42.72
C VAL A 2 -2.65 9.54 42.22
N PRO A 3 -3.78 9.93 41.61
CA PRO A 3 -4.73 8.97 41.05
C PRO A 3 -4.11 8.26 39.84
N GLY A 4 -4.04 6.92 39.91
CA GLY A 4 -3.52 6.07 38.84
C GLY A 4 -4.37 6.13 37.58
N GLN A 5 -3.73 6.43 36.44
CA GLN A 5 -4.33 6.30 35.13
C GLN A 5 -4.60 4.82 34.85
N ARG A 6 -5.88 4.44 34.77
CA ARG A 6 -6.32 3.13 34.31
C ARG A 6 -5.95 3.00 32.83
N GLY A 7 -4.95 2.17 32.56
CA GLY A 7 -4.58 1.77 31.19
C GLY A 7 -5.80 1.21 30.47
N GLN A 8 -6.21 1.87 29.39
CA GLN A 8 -7.23 1.36 28.49
C GLN A 8 -6.63 0.19 27.70
N CYS A 9 -6.73 -1.02 28.23
CA CYS A 9 -6.55 -2.24 27.44
C CYS A 9 -7.71 -2.33 26.45
N GLU A 10 -7.54 -1.77 25.25
CA GLU A 10 -8.43 -2.05 24.13
C GLU A 10 -8.36 -3.56 23.83
N ARG A 11 -9.46 -4.27 24.07
CA ARG A 11 -9.56 -5.69 23.75
C ARG A 11 -9.42 -5.88 22.23
N PRO A 12 -8.54 -6.78 21.74
CA PRO A 12 -8.48 -7.10 20.32
C PRO A 12 -9.83 -7.69 19.89
N GLY A 13 -10.48 -7.01 18.96
CA GLY A 13 -11.75 -7.42 18.36
C GLY A 13 -11.61 -7.34 16.85
N GLN A 14 -12.39 -8.14 16.12
CA GLN A 14 -12.32 -8.16 14.66
C GLN A 14 -12.85 -6.82 14.11
N GLY A 15 -11.95 -6.01 13.55
CA GLY A 15 -12.27 -4.72 12.95
C GLY A 15 -12.57 -3.57 13.92
N GLY A 16 -12.62 -2.35 13.38
CA GLY A 16 -12.84 -1.09 14.09
C GLY A 16 -11.57 -0.29 14.35
N GLY A 17 -11.72 0.99 14.74
CA GLY A 17 -10.62 1.91 15.05
C GLY A 17 -10.23 2.86 13.91
N GLN A 18 -9.17 3.66 14.09
CA GLN A 18 -8.71 4.68 13.13
C GLN A 18 -8.30 4.05 11.78
N ALA A 19 -8.43 4.81 10.68
CA ALA A 19 -8.30 4.30 9.31
C ALA A 19 -9.07 3.00 9.03
N THR A 20 -10.26 2.85 9.62
CA THR A 20 -11.20 1.78 9.29
C THR A 20 -12.45 2.39 8.66
N GLY A 21 -13.01 1.73 7.65
CA GLY A 21 -14.20 2.21 6.97
C GLY A 21 -15.14 1.07 6.61
N LYS A 22 -16.43 1.37 6.50
CA LYS A 22 -17.43 0.42 5.98
C LYS A 22 -17.02 0.02 4.57
N ASN A 23 -16.74 -1.27 4.36
CA ASN A 23 -16.43 -1.78 3.03
C ASN A 23 -17.74 -1.95 2.23
N PRO A 24 -17.98 -1.17 1.15
CA PRO A 24 -19.20 -1.28 0.36
C PRO A 24 -19.37 -2.66 -0.31
N THR A 25 -18.27 -3.41 -0.49
CA THR A 25 -18.28 -4.73 -1.14
C THR A 25 -18.44 -5.89 -0.14
N ASP A 26 -18.30 -5.65 1.17
CA ASP A 26 -18.41 -6.68 2.24
C ASP A 26 -19.43 -6.26 3.30
N ARG A 27 -20.64 -5.89 2.84
CA ARG A 27 -21.81 -5.60 3.71
C ARG A 27 -21.54 -4.54 4.80
N GLY A 28 -20.60 -3.62 4.56
CA GLY A 28 -20.28 -2.55 5.50
C GLY A 28 -19.40 -2.98 6.68
N LYS A 29 -18.78 -4.17 6.65
CA LYS A 29 -17.82 -4.56 7.69
C LYS A 29 -16.66 -3.56 7.77
N PRO A 30 -16.21 -3.23 8.99
CA PRO A 30 -15.10 -2.32 9.19
C PRO A 30 -13.81 -2.97 8.70
N GLY A 31 -13.26 -2.45 7.61
CA GLY A 31 -12.04 -2.96 6.97
C GLY A 31 -11.04 -1.87 6.65
N SER A 32 -9.83 -2.28 6.30
CA SER A 32 -8.75 -1.40 5.84
C SER A 32 -8.19 -1.89 4.52
N LYS A 33 -7.65 -0.97 3.74
CA LYS A 33 -6.97 -1.22 2.47
C LYS A 33 -5.49 -0.98 2.66
N HIS A 34 -4.68 -1.92 2.19
CA HIS A 34 -3.23 -1.74 2.07
C HIS A 34 -2.92 -1.21 0.68
N HIS A 35 -2.18 -0.11 0.63
CA HIS A 35 -1.65 0.48 -0.58
C HIS A 35 -0.17 0.18 -0.64
N LEU A 36 0.30 -0.40 -1.74
CA LEU A 36 1.67 -0.87 -1.87
C LEU A 36 2.27 -0.38 -3.19
N ALA A 37 3.46 0.21 -3.11
CA ALA A 37 4.32 0.49 -4.25
C ALA A 37 5.53 -0.45 -4.22
N THR A 38 5.78 -1.16 -5.31
CA THR A 38 6.93 -2.08 -5.44
C THR A 38 7.80 -1.71 -6.63
N ASP A 39 9.02 -2.25 -6.63
CA ASP A 39 9.83 -2.31 -7.84
C ASP A 39 9.34 -3.43 -8.80
N ALA A 40 10.09 -3.68 -9.89
CA ALA A 40 9.76 -4.70 -10.87
C ALA A 40 9.96 -6.15 -10.36
N ARG A 41 10.74 -6.34 -9.28
CA ARG A 41 10.99 -7.65 -8.66
C ARG A 41 9.98 -7.95 -7.55
N GLY A 42 9.26 -6.93 -7.06
CA GLY A 42 8.30 -7.05 -5.96
C GLY A 42 8.88 -6.62 -4.61
N ILE A 43 10.02 -5.93 -4.60
CA ILE A 43 10.59 -5.33 -3.41
C ILE A 43 9.69 -4.15 -3.01
N PRO A 44 9.14 -4.13 -1.78
CA PRO A 44 8.37 -3.00 -1.27
C PRO A 44 9.22 -1.72 -1.25
N LEU A 45 8.68 -0.65 -1.83
CA LEU A 45 9.31 0.69 -1.82
C LEU A 45 8.57 1.65 -0.91
N ALA A 46 7.25 1.54 -0.84
CA ALA A 46 6.40 2.33 0.02
C ALA A 46 5.10 1.58 0.30
N VAL A 47 4.54 1.79 1.48
CA VAL A 47 3.29 1.15 1.89
C VAL A 47 2.46 2.14 2.71
N GLY A 48 1.13 2.00 2.67
CA GLY A 48 0.23 2.83 3.46
C GLY A 48 -1.10 2.14 3.74
N LEU A 49 -1.77 2.60 4.78
CA LEU A 49 -3.07 2.12 5.22
C LEU A 49 -4.15 3.18 5.00
N THR A 50 -5.34 2.77 4.59
CA THR A 50 -6.55 3.59 4.75
C THR A 50 -7.76 2.78 5.13
N GLY A 51 -8.81 3.44 5.62
CA GLY A 51 -10.13 2.83 5.74
C GLY A 51 -10.65 2.31 4.40
N ALA A 52 -11.39 1.20 4.44
CA ALA A 52 -11.92 0.58 3.23
C ALA A 52 -12.92 1.46 2.46
N ASN A 53 -13.51 2.46 3.13
CA ASN A 53 -14.40 3.45 2.53
C ASN A 53 -13.67 4.56 1.77
N ARG A 54 -12.35 4.71 1.91
CA ARG A 54 -11.61 5.77 1.21
C ARG A 54 -11.40 5.40 -0.26
N PRO A 55 -11.60 6.35 -1.19
CA PRO A 55 -11.20 6.19 -2.59
C PRO A 55 -9.69 6.03 -2.71
N ASP A 56 -9.25 5.04 -3.49
CA ASP A 56 -7.83 4.68 -3.61
C ASP A 56 -6.99 5.83 -4.21
N GLU A 57 -7.60 6.62 -5.09
CA GLU A 57 -7.02 7.83 -5.70
C GLU A 57 -6.51 8.88 -4.70
N THR A 58 -7.04 8.89 -3.47
CA THR A 58 -6.60 9.84 -2.43
C THR A 58 -5.20 9.52 -1.90
N VAL A 59 -4.81 8.24 -1.95
CA VAL A 59 -3.55 7.72 -1.40
C VAL A 59 -2.45 7.66 -2.44
N PHE A 60 -2.81 7.74 -3.73
CA PHE A 60 -1.86 7.60 -4.84
C PHE A 60 -0.69 8.59 -4.77
N GLU A 61 -0.98 9.89 -4.62
CA GLU A 61 0.07 10.91 -4.61
C GLU A 61 0.97 10.77 -3.37
N PRO A 62 0.43 10.69 -2.12
CA PRO A 62 1.25 10.44 -0.93
C PRO A 62 2.13 9.18 -1.04
N LEU A 63 1.57 8.08 -1.56
CA LEU A 63 2.30 6.83 -1.71
C LEU A 63 3.49 6.99 -2.67
N VAL A 64 3.30 7.65 -3.81
CA VAL A 64 4.39 7.89 -4.78
C VAL A 64 5.44 8.87 -4.23
N GLU A 65 5.08 9.76 -3.31
CA GLU A 65 6.03 10.67 -2.64
C GLU A 65 6.85 10.00 -1.56
N SER A 66 6.26 9.03 -0.87
CA SER A 66 6.95 8.24 0.16
C SER A 66 8.02 7.29 -0.38
N ILE A 67 8.09 7.08 -1.71
CA ILE A 67 9.13 6.26 -2.35
C ILE A 67 10.51 6.86 -2.03
N PRO A 68 11.41 6.10 -1.36
CA PRO A 68 12.71 6.59 -0.97
C PRO A 68 13.61 6.85 -2.20
N PRO A 69 14.68 7.63 -2.06
CA PRO A 69 15.68 7.79 -3.11
C PRO A 69 16.36 6.44 -3.42
N ILE A 70 16.08 5.89 -4.60
CA ILE A 70 16.60 4.59 -5.03
C ILE A 70 17.99 4.77 -5.65
N LYS A 71 18.98 4.01 -5.14
CA LYS A 71 20.33 3.95 -5.72
C LYS A 71 20.24 3.49 -7.17
N GLN A 72 20.91 4.21 -8.07
CA GLN A 72 21.03 3.80 -9.46
C GLN A 72 22.37 3.09 -9.64
N PRO A 73 22.50 2.17 -10.61
CA PRO A 73 23.79 1.56 -10.94
C PRO A 73 24.88 2.61 -11.11
N ASN A 74 24.57 3.69 -11.86
CA ASN A 74 25.44 4.85 -12.04
C ASN A 74 24.67 6.15 -11.72
N GLY A 75 25.33 7.08 -11.02
CA GLY A 75 24.85 8.45 -10.79
C GLY A 75 23.99 8.68 -9.54
N ARG A 76 23.31 9.84 -9.48
CA ARG A 76 22.54 10.30 -8.30
C ARG A 76 21.33 9.40 -8.02
N ARG A 77 21.04 9.16 -6.73
CA ARG A 77 19.83 8.47 -6.27
C ARG A 77 18.59 9.15 -6.86
N ARG A 78 17.62 8.36 -7.34
CA ARG A 78 16.40 8.88 -7.95
C ARG A 78 15.21 8.65 -7.03
N ARG A 79 14.50 9.73 -6.68
CA ARG A 79 13.17 9.71 -6.04
C ARG A 79 12.02 9.60 -7.04
N ARG A 80 12.34 9.43 -8.33
CA ARG A 80 11.38 9.48 -9.43
C ARG A 80 11.53 8.26 -10.34
N PRO A 81 10.55 7.35 -10.40
CA PRO A 81 10.59 6.23 -11.32
C PRO A 81 10.44 6.71 -12.78
N LYS A 82 11.04 5.98 -13.73
CA LYS A 82 10.88 6.27 -15.17
C LYS A 82 9.45 6.03 -15.65
N LYS A 83 8.79 5.01 -15.09
CA LYS A 83 7.42 4.60 -15.43
C LYS A 83 6.70 4.19 -14.15
N CYS A 84 5.41 4.50 -14.04
CA CYS A 84 4.57 4.06 -12.93
C CYS A 84 3.41 3.24 -13.50
N HIS A 85 3.34 1.97 -13.10
CA HIS A 85 2.23 1.08 -13.38
C HIS A 85 1.23 1.16 -12.24
N ALA A 86 -0.05 1.35 -12.54
CA ALA A 86 -1.10 1.35 -11.51
C ALA A 86 -2.37 0.68 -12.04
N ASP A 87 -3.18 0.21 -11.10
CA ASP A 87 -4.45 -0.44 -11.39
C ASP A 87 -5.46 0.50 -12.07
N LYS A 88 -6.47 -0.09 -12.71
CA LYS A 88 -7.63 0.59 -13.30
C LYS A 88 -8.36 1.50 -12.30
N GLY A 89 -8.36 1.16 -11.01
CA GLY A 89 -8.90 2.02 -9.95
C GLY A 89 -8.34 3.44 -9.97
N TYR A 90 -7.05 3.59 -10.32
CA TYR A 90 -6.33 4.86 -10.40
C TYR A 90 -6.52 5.62 -11.73
N ASP A 91 -7.39 5.16 -12.62
CA ASP A 91 -7.69 5.84 -13.88
C ASP A 91 -8.55 7.08 -13.68
N VAL A 92 -7.96 8.09 -13.05
CA VAL A 92 -8.56 9.40 -12.82
C VAL A 92 -7.62 10.49 -13.31
N ARG A 93 -8.21 11.62 -13.74
CA ARG A 93 -7.47 12.75 -14.31
C ARG A 93 -6.41 13.27 -13.35
N ARG A 94 -6.67 13.26 -12.04
CA ARG A 94 -5.76 13.69 -10.98
C ARG A 94 -4.46 12.88 -10.98
N CYS A 95 -4.54 11.55 -10.82
CA CYS A 95 -3.36 10.66 -10.80
C CYS A 95 -2.54 10.78 -12.10
N ARG A 96 -3.20 10.82 -13.26
CA ARG A 96 -2.50 11.00 -14.56
C ARG A 96 -1.77 12.34 -14.62
N ARG A 97 -2.41 13.42 -14.17
CA ARG A 97 -1.83 14.78 -14.16
C ARG A 97 -0.64 14.86 -13.22
N TYR A 98 -0.76 14.28 -12.02
CA TYR A 98 0.31 14.21 -11.04
C TYR A 98 1.58 13.56 -11.62
N LEU A 99 1.44 12.36 -12.21
CA LEU A 99 2.57 11.66 -12.85
C LEU A 99 3.18 12.46 -14.00
N ARG A 100 2.35 13.08 -14.85
CA ARG A 100 2.82 13.92 -15.97
C ARG A 100 3.61 15.15 -15.48
N ARG A 101 3.12 15.86 -14.46
CA ARG A 101 3.83 17.00 -13.85
C ARG A 101 5.20 16.58 -13.32
N ARG A 102 5.27 15.39 -12.70
CA ARG A 102 6.55 14.83 -12.24
C ARG A 102 7.38 14.27 -13.37
N LYS A 103 6.95 14.28 -14.64
CA LYS A 103 7.58 13.62 -15.80
C LYS A 103 7.86 12.12 -15.58
N ILE A 104 6.91 11.43 -14.94
CA ILE A 104 6.86 9.97 -14.81
C ILE A 104 5.97 9.43 -15.93
N LYS A 105 6.45 8.42 -16.69
CA LYS A 105 5.63 7.82 -17.74
C LYS A 105 4.44 7.07 -17.12
N VAL A 106 3.24 7.46 -17.53
CA VAL A 106 1.97 6.93 -17.02
C VAL A 106 1.66 5.57 -17.66
N ARG A 107 1.51 4.53 -16.86
CA ARG A 107 1.01 3.20 -17.25
C ARG A 107 -0.16 2.79 -16.36
N ILE A 108 -1.22 3.59 -16.39
CA ILE A 108 -2.47 3.33 -15.67
C ILE A 108 -3.47 2.71 -16.65
N ALA A 109 -4.08 1.59 -16.25
CA ALA A 109 -5.05 0.89 -17.05
C ALA A 109 -6.26 1.79 -17.34
N ARG A 110 -6.82 1.77 -18.56
CA ARG A 110 -8.01 2.58 -18.85
C ARG A 110 -9.31 1.91 -18.39
N LYS A 111 -10.15 2.67 -17.68
CA LYS A 111 -11.53 2.29 -17.36
C LYS A 111 -12.31 2.01 -18.65
N GLY A 112 -13.07 0.91 -18.69
CA GLY A 112 -13.88 0.50 -19.86
C GLY A 112 -13.14 0.03 -21.13
N VAL A 113 -11.82 0.22 -21.26
CA VAL A 113 -11.13 0.00 -22.56
C VAL A 113 -10.18 -1.20 -22.54
N GLU A 114 -9.40 -1.40 -21.48
CA GLU A 114 -8.37 -2.44 -21.46
C GLU A 114 -8.88 -3.76 -20.85
N SER A 115 -8.52 -4.88 -21.49
CA SER A 115 -8.81 -6.22 -21.00
C SER A 115 -8.02 -6.53 -19.72
N LYS A 116 -8.59 -7.36 -18.84
CA LYS A 116 -7.94 -7.78 -17.57
C LYS A 116 -6.60 -8.49 -17.80
N THR A 117 -6.41 -9.15 -18.96
CA THR A 117 -5.23 -9.96 -19.28
C THR A 117 -3.95 -9.14 -19.45
N ARG A 118 -4.02 -7.95 -20.09
CA ARG A 118 -2.83 -7.12 -20.36
C ARG A 118 -2.23 -6.50 -19.08
N LEU A 119 -3.04 -6.36 -18.04
CA LEU A 119 -2.63 -5.84 -16.74
C LEU A 119 -1.93 -6.88 -15.87
N GLY A 120 -2.25 -8.17 -16.07
CA GLY A 120 -1.80 -9.27 -15.22
C GLY A 120 -0.29 -9.33 -15.02
N ARG A 121 0.51 -9.08 -16.06
CA ARG A 121 1.99 -9.21 -15.98
C ARG A 121 2.64 -8.28 -14.95
N TYR A 122 2.17 -7.04 -14.83
CA TYR A 122 2.70 -6.07 -13.86
C TYR A 122 1.93 -6.10 -12.54
N ARG A 123 0.63 -6.41 -12.61
CA ARG A 123 -0.23 -6.52 -11.43
C ARG A 123 0.17 -7.70 -10.55
N TRP A 124 0.55 -8.83 -11.16
CA TRP A 124 0.96 -10.03 -10.45
C TRP A 124 2.14 -9.80 -9.49
N VAL A 125 3.07 -8.91 -9.84
CA VAL A 125 4.20 -8.57 -8.96
C VAL A 125 3.70 -7.95 -7.65
N VAL A 126 2.77 -6.99 -7.75
CA VAL A 126 2.16 -6.33 -6.58
C VAL A 126 1.27 -7.30 -5.81
N GLU A 127 0.43 -8.08 -6.51
CA GLU A 127 -0.45 -9.08 -5.91
C GLU A 127 0.35 -10.14 -5.13
N ARG A 128 1.48 -10.60 -5.68
CA ARG A 128 2.38 -11.54 -5.02
C ARG A 128 3.00 -10.94 -3.76
N THR A 129 3.47 -9.69 -3.82
CA THR A 129 4.03 -9.02 -2.64
C THR A 129 2.95 -8.80 -1.57
N LEU A 130 1.72 -8.44 -1.96
CA LEU A 130 0.58 -8.37 -1.04
C LEU A 130 0.27 -9.74 -0.42
N ALA A 131 0.33 -10.83 -1.21
CA ALA A 131 0.15 -12.18 -0.69
C ALA A 131 1.21 -12.56 0.35
N TRP A 132 2.48 -12.16 0.16
CA TRP A 132 3.52 -12.34 1.18
C TRP A 132 3.26 -11.53 2.44
N LEU A 133 2.76 -10.30 2.32
CA LEU A 133 2.35 -9.51 3.48
C LEU A 133 1.19 -10.18 4.22
N HIS A 134 0.18 -10.67 3.48
CA HIS A 134 -1.00 -11.33 4.02
C HIS A 134 -0.75 -12.77 4.51
N ALA A 135 0.40 -13.37 4.22
CA ALA A 135 0.83 -14.58 4.93
C ALA A 135 0.95 -14.34 6.45
N ASN A 136 1.15 -13.08 6.86
CA ASN A 136 1.02 -12.68 8.26
C ASN A 136 -0.46 -12.50 8.63
N ARG A 137 -0.97 -13.38 9.49
CA ARG A 137 -2.39 -13.41 9.90
C ARG A 137 -2.91 -12.07 10.43
N ARG A 138 -2.07 -11.29 11.13
CA ARG A 138 -2.42 -9.96 11.68
C ARG A 138 -2.57 -8.87 10.60
N LEU A 139 -1.98 -9.07 9.42
CA LEU A 139 -2.15 -8.18 8.26
C LEU A 139 -3.28 -8.64 7.35
N ALA A 140 -3.52 -9.96 7.24
CA ALA A 140 -4.68 -10.48 6.51
C ALA A 140 -6.01 -10.15 7.20
N VAL A 141 -6.05 -10.30 8.53
CA VAL A 141 -7.20 -9.94 9.36
C VAL A 141 -6.75 -8.86 10.34
N ARG A 142 -7.38 -7.69 10.23
CA ARG A 142 -7.07 -6.57 11.13
C ARG A 142 -7.67 -6.82 12.51
N TYR A 143 -6.80 -7.11 13.47
CA TYR A 143 -7.12 -7.17 14.91
C TYR A 143 -6.76 -5.87 15.64
N GLU A 144 -5.86 -5.08 15.08
CA GLU A 144 -5.37 -3.84 15.69
C GLU A 144 -6.36 -2.69 15.48
N ARG A 145 -6.85 -2.12 16.58
CA ARG A 145 -7.73 -0.94 16.51
C ARG A 145 -6.96 0.34 16.19
N ARG A 146 -5.73 0.46 16.67
CA ARG A 146 -4.91 1.63 16.38
C ARG A 146 -4.26 1.54 15.00
N GLU A 147 -4.33 2.65 14.27
CA GLU A 147 -3.77 2.78 12.92
C GLU A 147 -2.24 2.71 12.92
N ASP A 148 -1.59 3.34 13.90
CA ASP A 148 -0.13 3.37 14.02
C ASP A 148 0.47 1.98 14.28
N ILE A 149 -0.15 1.16 15.13
CA ILE A 149 0.26 -0.23 15.36
C ILE A 149 0.10 -1.05 14.08
N HIS A 150 -1.03 -0.89 13.38
CA HIS A 150 -1.27 -1.63 12.14
C HIS A 150 -0.29 -1.23 11.03
N GLN A 151 0.00 0.07 10.90
CA GLN A 151 1.01 0.58 9.99
C GLN A 151 2.41 0.06 10.36
N ALA A 152 2.79 0.03 11.64
CA ALA A 152 4.07 -0.50 12.08
C ALA A 152 4.22 -2.00 11.75
N LEU A 153 3.17 -2.81 11.91
CA LEU A 153 3.18 -4.21 11.48
C LEU A 153 3.34 -4.36 9.97
N LEU A 154 2.73 -3.45 9.21
CA LEU A 154 2.83 -3.43 7.76
C LEU A 154 4.25 -3.08 7.29
N ASP A 155 4.86 -2.06 7.93
CA ASP A 155 6.26 -1.67 7.70
C ASP A 155 7.23 -2.80 8.07
N LEU A 156 7.00 -3.48 9.20
CA LEU A 156 7.77 -4.66 9.60
C LEU A 156 7.65 -5.80 8.57
N GLY A 157 6.44 -6.06 8.07
CA GLY A 157 6.22 -7.03 7.00
C GLY A 157 7.01 -6.69 5.73
N CYS A 158 7.05 -5.41 5.36
CA CYS A 158 7.87 -4.94 4.24
C CYS A 158 9.37 -5.13 4.50
N ALA A 159 9.85 -4.84 5.71
CA ALA A 159 11.25 -5.03 6.09
C ALA A 159 11.67 -6.51 6.00
N LEU A 160 10.82 -7.44 6.44
CA LEU A 160 11.07 -8.88 6.33
C LEU A 160 11.14 -9.36 4.87
N ILE A 161 10.31 -8.81 3.98
CA ILE A 161 10.39 -9.10 2.54
C ILE A 161 11.73 -8.59 2.00
N CYS A 162 12.12 -7.35 2.32
CA CYS A 162 13.40 -6.79 1.90
C CYS A 162 14.58 -7.64 2.39
N LEU A 163 14.56 -8.11 3.64
CA LEU A 163 15.60 -8.97 4.20
C LEU A 163 15.73 -10.28 3.41
N ARG A 164 14.63 -10.95 3.10
CA ARG A 164 14.66 -12.18 2.27
C ARG A 164 15.28 -11.97 0.90
N PHE A 165 15.06 -10.81 0.28
CA PHE A 165 15.70 -10.47 -0.99
C PHE A 165 17.22 -10.29 -0.82
N LEU A 166 17.69 -9.73 0.29
CA LEU A 166 19.11 -9.59 0.58
C LEU A 166 19.76 -10.95 0.84
N ASP A 167 19.10 -11.84 1.59
CA ASP A 167 19.60 -13.18 1.91
C ASP A 167 19.65 -14.09 0.67
N SER A 168 18.87 -13.77 -0.37
CA SER A 168 18.80 -14.53 -1.62
C SER A 168 19.62 -13.89 -2.77
N SER A 169 20.36 -12.81 -2.52
CA SER A 169 21.10 -12.04 -3.55
C SER A 169 22.60 -12.29 -3.52
#